data_AF-A0A1B6KQN6-F1
#
_entry.id   AF-A0A1B6KQN6-F1
#
_cell.length_a   1.000
_cell.length_b   1.000
_cell.length_c   1.000
_cell.angle_alpha   90.00
_cell.angle_beta   90.00
_cell.angle_gamma   90.00
#
_symmetry.space_group_name_H-M   'P 1'
#
loop_
_entity.id
_entity.type
_entity.pdbx_description
1 polymer ?
#
loop_
_entity_poly.entity_id
_entity_poly.type
_entity_poly.pdbx_seq_one_letter_code
_entity_poly.pdbx_strand_id
1 'polypeptide(L)'
;KDEQLTLPTVQQLFEQSFLASDIKLKEVPSCLIIQMPRFGKSFKMYPRILPSQLLDVTDVIEDSPRQCTVCGKLAEYECKECFDQGICEEGLQSIAFCSQCLDTAHSHQKRSKHVWRRLQVPHEFSVLQDHCIIPRLFMELFAVVCIETSHYVAFVK
;
A
#
# COMPACT_ATOMS: atom_id res chain seq x y z
N LYS A 1 -6.93 -4.19 -14.87
CA LYS A 1 -6.17 -3.09 -15.51
C LYS A 1 -6.98 -1.83 -15.29
N ASP A 2 -6.38 -0.83 -14.66
CA ASP A 2 -7.00 0.49 -14.59
C ASP A 2 -6.70 1.23 -15.90
N GLU A 3 -7.74 1.66 -16.62
CA GLU A 3 -7.59 2.32 -17.91
C GLU A 3 -7.12 3.79 -17.78
N GLN A 4 -7.20 4.37 -16.58
CA GLN A 4 -6.78 5.75 -16.34
C GLN A 4 -5.27 5.87 -16.03
N LEU A 5 -4.63 4.78 -15.59
CA LEU A 5 -3.21 4.74 -15.25
C LEU A 5 -2.32 4.55 -16.51
N THR A 6 -1.97 5.67 -17.15
CA THR A 6 -1.12 5.68 -18.36
C THR A 6 0.38 5.48 -18.07
N LEU A 7 0.84 5.86 -16.88
CA LEU A 7 2.21 5.69 -16.39
C LEU A 7 2.18 5.40 -14.87
N PRO A 8 1.81 4.17 -14.46
CA PRO A 8 1.77 3.84 -13.05
C PRO A 8 3.17 3.75 -12.44
N THR A 9 3.28 4.12 -11.16
CA THR A 9 4.47 3.85 -10.36
C THR A 9 4.49 2.42 -9.85
N VAL A 10 5.66 1.91 -9.48
CA VAL A 10 5.75 0.59 -8.81
C VAL A 10 4.97 0.59 -7.49
N GLN A 11 4.96 1.69 -6.73
CA GLN A 11 4.17 1.82 -5.49
C GLN A 11 2.67 1.58 -5.75
N GLN A 12 2.09 2.25 -6.74
CA GLN A 12 0.66 2.10 -7.06
C GLN A 12 0.33 0.67 -7.47
N LEU A 13 1.14 0.05 -8.34
CA LEU A 13 0.92 -1.33 -8.76
C LEU A 13 1.07 -2.32 -7.60
N PHE A 14 2.03 -2.07 -6.71
CA PHE A 14 2.27 -2.86 -5.53
C PHE A 14 1.07 -2.82 -4.57
N GLU A 15 0.61 -1.62 -4.23
CA GLU A 15 -0.55 -1.41 -3.37
C GLU A 15 -1.84 -2.02 -3.94
N GLN A 16 -2.11 -1.80 -5.22
CA GLN A 16 -3.25 -2.40 -5.90
C GLN A 16 -3.19 -3.93 -5.90
N SER A 17 -2.00 -4.51 -6.11
CA SER A 17 -1.82 -5.96 -6.08
C SER A 17 -2.14 -6.55 -4.70
N PHE A 18 -1.67 -5.90 -3.64
CA PHE A 18 -1.92 -6.33 -2.25
C PHE A 18 -3.39 -6.16 -1.86
N LEU A 19 -4.00 -5.04 -2.25
CA LEU A 19 -5.43 -4.80 -2.04
C LEU A 19 -6.30 -5.87 -2.71
N ALA A 20 -6.03 -6.17 -3.99
CA ALA A 20 -6.80 -7.11 -4.78
C ALA A 20 -6.65 -8.56 -4.31
N SER A 21 -5.47 -8.92 -3.81
CA SER A 21 -5.18 -10.30 -3.37
C SER A 21 -5.53 -10.55 -1.89
N ASP A 22 -5.83 -9.49 -1.13
CA ASP A 22 -6.06 -9.53 0.31
C ASP A 22 -4.95 -10.29 1.09
N ILE A 23 -3.70 -9.96 0.78
CA ILE A 23 -2.53 -10.52 1.45
C ILE A 23 -1.81 -9.44 2.26
N LYS A 24 -1.09 -9.87 3.29
CA LYS A 24 -0.15 -9.04 4.08
C LYS A 24 1.15 -9.82 4.29
N LEU A 25 2.25 -9.10 4.44
CA LEU A 25 3.54 -9.69 4.80
C LEU A 25 3.66 -9.74 6.32
N LYS A 26 4.21 -10.83 6.86
CA LYS A 26 4.42 -10.97 8.30
C LYS A 26 5.51 -10.03 8.83
N GLU A 27 6.55 -9.84 8.04
CA GLU A 27 7.68 -8.99 8.36
C GLU A 27 8.23 -8.33 7.09
N VAL A 28 9.06 -7.30 7.26
CA VAL A 28 9.73 -6.65 6.13
C VAL A 28 10.79 -7.60 5.58
N PRO A 29 10.70 -8.02 4.31
CA PRO A 29 11.69 -8.92 3.73
C PRO A 29 13.02 -8.20 3.56
N SER A 30 14.13 -8.92 3.75
CA SER A 30 15.48 -8.38 3.50
C SER A 30 15.73 -8.07 2.02
N CYS A 31 15.01 -8.76 1.12
CA CYS A 31 15.03 -8.53 -0.31
C CYS A 31 13.64 -8.79 -0.89
N LEU A 32 13.13 -7.82 -1.66
CA LEU A 32 11.82 -7.90 -2.30
C LEU A 32 11.98 -7.86 -3.83
N ILE A 33 11.69 -8.98 -4.49
CA ILE A 33 11.72 -9.06 -5.96
C ILE A 33 10.29 -8.92 -6.47
N ILE A 34 10.01 -7.82 -7.18
CA ILE A 34 8.69 -7.54 -7.74
C ILE A 34 8.68 -7.85 -9.23
N GLN A 35 7.82 -8.79 -9.64
CA GLN A 35 7.64 -9.10 -11.06
C GLN A 35 6.66 -8.11 -11.69
N MET A 36 7.10 -7.44 -12.75
CA MET A 36 6.24 -6.50 -13.49
C MET A 36 5.11 -7.23 -14.23
N PRO A 37 3.89 -6.68 -14.24
CA PRO A 37 2.72 -7.35 -14.76
C PRO A 37 2.81 -7.58 -16.28
N ARG A 38 2.91 -8.85 -16.67
CA ARG A 38 2.88 -9.30 -18.07
C ARG A 38 1.70 -10.25 -18.27
N PHE A 39 1.09 -10.18 -19.44
CA PHE A 39 0.07 -11.13 -19.86
C PHE A 39 0.58 -11.92 -21.06
N GLY A 40 0.97 -13.17 -20.84
CA GLY A 40 1.61 -13.98 -21.88
C GLY A 40 2.97 -13.43 -22.34
N LYS A 41 3.43 -13.87 -23.52
CA LYS A 41 4.78 -13.59 -24.03
C LYS A 41 4.95 -12.20 -24.64
N SER A 42 3.88 -11.62 -25.16
CA SER A 42 3.93 -10.38 -25.96
C SER A 42 3.22 -9.19 -25.32
N PHE A 43 2.34 -9.40 -24.34
CA PHE A 43 1.52 -8.31 -23.82
C PHE A 43 2.08 -7.76 -22.52
N LYS A 44 2.59 -6.53 -22.59
CA LYS A 44 2.88 -5.70 -21.42
C LYS A 44 1.55 -5.06 -21.00
N MET A 45 1.11 -5.29 -19.75
CA MET A 45 -0.16 -4.73 -19.28
C MET A 45 -0.14 -3.19 -19.31
N TYR A 46 1.01 -2.61 -18.95
CA TYR A 46 1.31 -1.19 -19.03
C TYR A 46 2.52 -0.97 -19.96
N PRO A 47 2.45 0.00 -20.89
CA PRO A 47 3.54 0.24 -21.84
C PRO A 47 4.79 0.82 -21.17
N ARG A 48 4.60 1.58 -20.09
CA ARG A 48 5.65 2.17 -19.26
C ARG A 48 5.24 2.07 -17.80
N ILE A 49 6.23 1.88 -16.92
CA ILE A 49 6.07 1.86 -15.47
C ILE A 49 7.21 2.69 -14.91
N LEU A 50 6.92 3.59 -13.97
CA LEU A 50 7.93 4.38 -13.30
C LEU A 50 8.46 3.62 -12.08
N PRO A 51 9.74 3.19 -12.06
CA PRO A 51 10.32 2.53 -10.89
C PRO A 51 10.40 3.50 -9.71
N SER A 52 9.75 3.13 -8.59
CA SER A 52 9.83 3.88 -7.33
C SER A 52 11.21 3.71 -6.70
N GLN A 53 11.90 4.80 -6.36
CA GLN A 53 13.22 4.75 -5.71
C GLN A 53 13.13 4.27 -4.25
N LEU A 54 12.07 4.69 -3.57
CA LEU A 54 11.67 4.21 -2.25
C LEU A 54 10.28 3.58 -2.41
N LEU A 55 10.12 2.38 -1.86
CA LEU A 55 8.87 1.66 -1.81
C LEU A 55 8.37 1.66 -0.37
N ASP A 56 7.22 2.27 -0.12
CA ASP A 56 6.58 2.23 1.18
C ASP A 56 5.87 0.90 1.36
N VAL A 57 6.28 0.16 2.39
CA VAL A 57 5.73 -1.16 2.71
C VAL A 57 4.92 -1.17 4.01
N THR A 58 4.79 -0.02 4.68
CA THR A 58 4.13 0.09 6.00
C THR A 58 2.75 -0.57 6.02
N ASP A 59 1.92 -0.24 5.03
CA ASP A 59 0.52 -0.64 5.02
C ASP A 59 0.30 -2.07 4.49
N VAL A 60 1.35 -2.74 4.01
CA VAL A 60 1.29 -4.16 3.61
C VAL A 60 1.80 -5.13 4.67
N ILE A 61 2.45 -4.64 5.73
CA ILE A 61 2.85 -5.48 6.87
C ILE A 61 1.62 -5.71 7.80
N GLU A 62 1.47 -6.94 8.29
CA GLU A 62 0.31 -7.40 9.09
C GLU A 62 0.20 -6.66 10.44
N ASP A 63 1.32 -6.54 11.16
CA ASP A 63 1.38 -5.97 12.52
C ASP A 63 2.10 -4.60 12.56
N SER A 64 2.26 -3.92 11.42
CA SER A 64 2.88 -2.58 11.43
C SER A 64 1.89 -1.55 11.99
N PRO A 65 2.32 -0.65 12.89
CA PRO A 65 1.50 0.48 13.29
C PRO A 65 1.22 1.36 12.07
N ARG A 66 -0.03 1.83 11.93
CA ARG A 66 -0.47 2.68 10.82
C ARG A 66 -1.03 3.98 11.32
N GLN A 67 -0.90 5.02 10.52
CA GLN A 67 -1.48 6.33 10.81
C GLN A 67 -2.92 6.39 10.29
N CYS A 68 -3.79 6.98 11.08
CA CYS A 68 -5.15 7.28 10.66
C CYS A 68 -5.08 8.37 9.58
N THR A 69 -5.62 8.10 8.40
CA THR A 69 -5.61 9.04 7.27
C THR A 69 -6.28 10.39 7.57
N VAL A 70 -7.18 10.45 8.56
CA VAL A 70 -7.94 11.66 8.89
C VAL A 70 -7.25 12.54 9.94
N CYS A 71 -6.72 11.94 11.01
CA CYS A 71 -6.18 12.70 12.16
C CYS A 71 -4.69 12.47 12.43
N GLY A 72 -4.04 11.57 11.69
CA GLY A 72 -2.62 11.22 11.87
C GLY A 72 -2.28 10.40 13.12
N LYS A 73 -3.26 10.18 14.03
CA LYS A 73 -3.09 9.32 15.22
C LYS A 73 -3.03 7.84 14.84
N LEU A 74 -2.79 6.97 15.82
CA LEU A 74 -2.80 5.52 15.63
C LEU A 74 -4.12 5.00 15.03
N ALA A 75 -4.01 4.27 13.93
CA ALA A 75 -5.12 3.54 13.35
C ALA A 75 -5.31 2.20 14.06
N GLU A 76 -6.56 1.87 14.33
CA GLU A 76 -6.98 0.60 14.93
C GLU A 76 -7.78 -0.26 13.94
N TYR A 77 -8.21 0.35 12.83
CA TYR A 77 -9.09 -0.27 11.85
C TYR A 77 -8.58 -0.02 10.44
N GLU A 78 -8.82 -0.98 9.56
CA GLU A 78 -8.69 -0.82 8.11
C GLU A 78 -10.01 -1.09 7.40
N CYS A 79 -10.31 -0.31 6.36
CA CYS A 79 -11.46 -0.51 5.50
C CYS A 79 -11.03 -0.48 4.03
N LYS A 80 -10.90 -1.67 3.40
CA LYS A 80 -10.46 -1.78 2.01
C LYS A 80 -11.40 -1.12 1.02
N GLU A 81 -12.69 -1.08 1.33
CA GLU A 81 -13.70 -0.44 0.48
C GLU A 81 -13.52 1.08 0.42
N CYS A 82 -12.80 1.69 1.38
CA CYS A 82 -12.44 3.10 1.34
C CYS A 82 -11.28 3.43 0.39
N PHE A 83 -10.61 2.43 -0.20
CA PHE A 83 -9.49 2.64 -1.12
C PHE A 83 -9.93 3.49 -2.32
N ASP A 84 -9.17 4.54 -2.62
CA ASP A 84 -9.42 5.50 -3.70
C ASP A 84 -10.83 6.13 -3.71
N GLN A 85 -11.53 6.16 -2.57
CA GLN A 85 -12.80 6.90 -2.42
C GLN A 85 -12.63 8.40 -2.10
N GLY A 86 -11.43 8.94 -2.28
CA GLY A 86 -11.17 10.39 -2.24
C GLY A 86 -11.28 11.03 -0.85
N ILE A 87 -10.92 10.32 0.22
CA ILE A 87 -11.02 10.82 1.60
C ILE A 87 -9.92 11.84 1.90
N CYS A 88 -8.66 11.51 1.60
CA CYS A 88 -7.50 12.40 1.78
C CYS A 88 -6.37 12.05 0.81
N GLU A 89 -5.84 10.84 0.92
CA GLU A 89 -4.64 10.39 0.20
C GLU A 89 -4.96 9.23 -0.75
N GLU A 90 -4.13 9.04 -1.77
CA GLU A 90 -4.16 7.86 -2.64
C GLU A 90 -3.34 6.72 -2.01
N GLY A 91 -3.68 5.48 -2.33
CA GLY A 91 -2.93 4.30 -1.89
C GLY A 91 -3.40 3.67 -0.58
N LEU A 92 -2.64 2.69 -0.07
CA LEU A 92 -3.06 1.87 1.09
C LEU A 92 -3.08 2.63 2.42
N GLN A 93 -2.41 3.78 2.51
CA GLN A 93 -2.50 4.64 3.69
C GLN A 93 -3.91 5.23 3.91
N SER A 94 -4.70 5.34 2.84
CA SER A 94 -6.04 5.93 2.85
C SER A 94 -7.10 5.04 3.50
N ILE A 95 -6.78 3.77 3.76
CA ILE A 95 -7.73 2.79 4.30
C ILE A 95 -7.63 2.61 5.82
N ALA A 96 -6.70 3.30 6.50
CA ALA A 96 -6.44 3.14 7.92
C ALA A 96 -7.12 4.25 8.76
N PHE A 97 -7.84 3.85 9.81
CA PHE A 97 -8.64 4.75 10.66
C PHE A 97 -8.47 4.44 12.16
N CYS A 98 -8.48 5.49 12.99
CA CYS A 98 -8.77 5.34 14.42
C CYS A 98 -10.29 5.13 14.62
N SER A 99 -10.70 4.67 15.80
CA SER A 99 -12.13 4.37 16.08
C SER A 99 -13.05 5.57 15.79
N GLN A 100 -12.70 6.78 16.23
CA GLN A 100 -13.55 7.97 16.07
C GLN A 100 -13.67 8.41 14.60
N CYS A 101 -12.55 8.41 13.87
CA CYS A 101 -12.53 8.80 12.46
C CYS A 101 -13.19 7.75 11.58
N LEU A 102 -13.14 6.47 11.96
CA LEU A 102 -13.85 5.40 11.29
C LEU A 102 -15.36 5.67 11.31
N ASP A 103 -15.94 5.87 12.50
CA ASP A 103 -17.38 6.14 12.65
C ASP A 103 -17.81 7.38 11.88
N THR A 104 -16.99 8.45 11.95
CA THR A 104 -17.25 9.70 11.23
C THR A 104 -17.22 9.47 9.72
N ALA A 105 -16.22 8.76 9.19
CA ALA A 105 -16.10 8.48 7.76
C ALA A 105 -17.24 7.57 7.26
N HIS A 106 -17.64 6.59 8.06
CA HIS A 106 -18.66 5.61 7.71
C HIS A 106 -20.10 6.06 8.04
N SER A 107 -20.28 7.21 8.68
CA SER A 107 -21.60 7.86 8.82
C SER A 107 -22.20 8.29 7.47
N HIS A 108 -21.33 8.51 6.46
CA HIS A 108 -21.75 8.95 5.14
C HIS A 108 -22.50 7.84 4.38
N GLN A 109 -23.62 8.17 3.73
CA GLN A 109 -24.52 7.20 3.09
C GLN A 109 -23.83 6.28 2.06
N LYS A 110 -22.79 6.76 1.39
CA LYS A 110 -22.00 5.95 0.44
C LYS A 110 -21.12 4.88 1.10
N ARG A 111 -20.76 5.07 2.37
CA ARG A 111 -19.75 4.28 3.10
C ARG A 111 -20.31 3.51 4.29
N SER A 112 -21.57 3.76 4.66
CA SER A 112 -22.22 3.13 5.83
C SER A 112 -22.37 1.61 5.74
N LYS A 113 -22.21 1.04 4.54
CA LYS A 113 -22.28 -0.41 4.30
C LYS A 113 -20.92 -1.08 4.18
N HIS A 114 -19.82 -0.32 4.25
CA HIS A 114 -18.51 -0.93 4.13
C HIS A 114 -18.22 -1.86 5.32
N VAL A 115 -17.42 -2.88 5.06
CA VAL A 115 -16.88 -3.78 6.08
C VAL A 115 -15.47 -3.33 6.43
N TRP A 116 -15.21 -3.16 7.72
CA TRP A 116 -13.90 -2.84 8.26
C TRP A 116 -13.38 -3.99 9.12
N ARG A 117 -12.05 -4.09 9.22
CA ARG A 117 -11.33 -5.06 10.04
C ARG A 117 -10.51 -4.32 11.09
N ARG A 118 -10.38 -4.93 12.28
CA ARG A 118 -9.48 -4.44 13.32
C ARG A 118 -8.03 -4.82 12.99
N LEU A 119 -7.14 -3.85 13.04
CA LEU A 119 -5.70 -4.06 12.90
C LEU A 119 -5.12 -4.64 14.20
N GLN A 120 -4.12 -5.50 14.08
CA GLN A 120 -3.30 -5.90 15.21
C GLN A 120 -2.23 -4.83 15.40
N VAL A 121 -2.35 -4.07 16.49
CA VAL A 121 -1.39 -3.00 16.80
C VAL A 121 -0.43 -3.51 17.87
N PRO A 122 0.89 -3.36 17.70
CA PRO A 122 1.86 -3.73 18.74
C PRO A 122 1.62 -2.94 20.03
N HIS A 123 1.81 -3.61 21.18
CA HIS A 123 1.41 -3.09 22.48
C HIS A 123 2.12 -1.77 22.83
N GLU A 124 3.38 -1.63 22.43
CA GLU A 124 4.19 -0.43 22.64
C GLU A 124 3.57 0.83 22.00
N PHE A 125 2.93 0.71 20.83
CA PHE A 125 2.26 1.83 20.17
C PHE A 125 0.88 2.10 20.76
N SER A 126 0.23 1.08 21.35
CA SER A 126 -1.05 1.24 22.02
C SER A 126 -0.95 2.05 23.32
N VAL A 127 0.20 2.04 24.00
CA VAL A 127 0.38 2.77 25.28
C VAL A 127 0.77 4.24 25.04
N LEU A 128 1.37 4.55 23.89
CA LEU A 128 1.96 5.86 23.58
C LEU A 128 1.10 6.72 22.63
N GLN A 129 -0.20 6.42 22.51
CA GLN A 129 -1.15 6.90 21.48
C GLN A 129 -1.07 8.39 21.12
N ASP A 130 -0.76 9.29 22.06
CA ASP A 130 -0.77 10.74 21.84
C ASP A 130 0.63 11.38 21.67
N HIS A 131 1.71 10.61 21.83
CA HIS A 131 3.10 11.14 21.81
C HIS A 131 4.06 10.38 20.90
N CYS A 132 3.58 9.38 20.15
CA CYS A 132 4.42 8.58 19.28
C CYS A 132 4.28 9.01 17.81
N ILE A 133 5.40 9.28 17.15
CA ILE A 133 5.46 9.37 15.69
C ILE A 133 5.41 7.94 15.16
N ILE A 134 4.36 7.62 14.39
CA ILE A 134 4.21 6.29 13.81
C ILE A 134 5.21 6.15 12.66
N PRO A 135 6.18 5.21 12.75
CA PRO A 135 7.21 5.07 11.73
C PRO A 135 6.61 4.53 10.43
N ARG A 136 7.17 4.98 9.31
CA ARG A 136 6.93 4.42 7.99
C ARG A 136 8.13 3.57 7.59
N LEU A 137 7.85 2.42 7.00
CA LEU A 137 8.83 1.43 6.59
C LEU A 137 9.02 1.54 5.08
N PHE A 138 10.25 1.81 4.67
CA PHE A 138 10.60 1.96 3.25
C PHE A 138 11.66 0.94 2.84
N MET A 139 11.53 0.41 1.62
CA MET A 139 12.56 -0.37 0.95
C MET A 139 13.16 0.44 -0.19
N GLU A 140 14.48 0.41 -0.33
CA GLU A 140 15.17 1.13 -1.40
C GLU A 140 15.33 0.26 -2.65
N LEU A 141 15.09 0.85 -3.81
CA LEU A 141 15.37 0.23 -5.09
C LEU A 141 16.89 0.20 -5.34
N PHE A 142 17.46 -1.00 -5.31
CA PHE A 142 18.89 -1.18 -5.59
C PHE A 142 19.18 -1.76 -6.99
N ALA A 143 18.20 -2.41 -7.62
CA ALA A 143 18.39 -3.03 -8.93
C ALA A 143 17.10 -3.08 -9.77
N VAL A 144 17.24 -2.93 -11.09
CA VAL A 144 16.18 -3.15 -12.08
C VAL A 144 16.68 -4.13 -13.14
N VAL A 145 16.04 -5.29 -13.23
CA VAL A 145 16.29 -6.27 -14.29
C VAL A 145 15.35 -6.01 -15.45
N CYS A 146 15.94 -5.60 -16.57
CA CYS A 146 15.26 -5.34 -17.84
C CYS A 146 15.43 -6.53 -18.79
N ILE A 147 14.45 -6.68 -19.68
CA ILE A 147 14.52 -7.65 -20.77
C ILE A 147 13.98 -7.02 -22.05
N GLU A 148 14.74 -7.20 -23.12
CA GLU A 148 14.32 -6.92 -24.48
C GLU A 148 14.46 -8.20 -25.30
N THR A 149 13.34 -8.72 -25.81
CA THR A 149 13.25 -10.03 -26.50
C THR A 149 13.76 -11.18 -25.63
N SER A 150 14.99 -11.66 -25.85
CA SER A 150 15.67 -12.72 -25.09
C SER A 150 16.90 -12.21 -24.31
N HIS A 151 17.20 -10.91 -24.39
CA HIS A 151 18.40 -10.33 -23.78
C HIS A 151 18.06 -9.64 -22.47
N TYR A 152 18.74 -10.03 -21.41
CA TYR A 152 18.61 -9.44 -20.08
C TYR A 152 19.72 -8.42 -19.83
N VAL A 153 19.33 -7.29 -19.25
CA VAL A 153 20.25 -6.22 -18.81
C VAL A 153 19.85 -5.82 -17.40
N ALA A 154 20.81 -5.50 -16.54
CA ALA A 154 20.55 -5.04 -15.19
C ALA A 154 21.10 -3.62 -14.99
N PHE A 155 20.30 -2.79 -14.33
CA PHE A 155 20.72 -1.49 -13.80
C PHE A 155 20.83 -1.64 -12.29
N VAL A 156 22.01 -1.37 -11.74
CA VAL A 156 22.30 -1.50 -10.30
C VAL A 156 22.81 -0.17 -9.77
N LYS A 157 22.48 0.11 -8.51
CA LYS A 157 22.93 1.29 -7.77
C LYS A 157 24.21 1.01 -7.00
#